data_AF-A0A926B405-F1
#
_entry.id   AF-A0A926B405-F1
#
_cell.length_a   1.000
_cell.length_b   1.000
_cell.length_c   1.000
_cell.angle_alpha   90.00
_cell.angle_beta   90.00
_cell.angle_gamma   90.00
#
_symmetry.space_group_name_H-M   'P 1'
#
loop_
_entity.id
_entity.type
_entity.pdbx_description
1 polymer ?
#
loop_
_entity_poly.entity_id
_entity_poly.type
_entity_poly.pdbx_seq_one_letter_code
_entity_poly.pdbx_strand_id
1 'polypeptide(L)' 'MRTKISARPDTLLGRAEDRWQAVVVDTLDVKAAHDFHEWLEALPGVEQVDVIYVGFDEYPHTNAP' A
#
# COMPACT_ATOMS: atom_id res chain seq x y z
N MET A 1 3.33 -13.34 -7.76
CA MET A 1 3.21 -11.98 -7.19
C MET A 1 1.75 -11.62 -6.91
N ARG A 2 0.91 -11.39 -7.94
CA ARG A 2 -0.50 -10.96 -7.80
C ARG A 2 -1.31 -11.76 -6.76
N THR A 3 -1.23 -13.10 -6.78
CA THR A 3 -1.94 -13.98 -5.82
C THR A 3 -1.52 -13.77 -4.37
N LYS A 4 -0.24 -13.43 -4.12
CA LYS A 4 0.26 -13.16 -2.76
C LYS A 4 -0.25 -11.82 -2.24
N ILE A 5 -0.31 -10.81 -3.11
CA ILE A 5 -0.86 -9.50 -2.74
C ILE A 5 -2.35 -9.65 -2.49
N SER A 6 -3.12 -10.26 -3.40
CA SER A 6 -4.58 -10.45 -3.22
C SER A 6 -4.97 -11.32 -2.01
N ALA A 7 -4.05 -12.10 -1.45
CA ALA A 7 -4.33 -12.89 -0.25
C ALA A 7 -4.33 -12.04 1.04
N ARG A 8 -3.83 -10.79 0.97
CA ARG A 8 -3.79 -9.86 2.08
C ARG A 8 -5.13 -9.13 2.21
N PRO A 9 -5.82 -9.23 3.35
CA PRO A 9 -7.16 -8.64 3.52
C PRO A 9 -7.15 -7.12 3.53
N ASP A 10 -6.01 -6.51 3.86
CA ASP A 10 -5.72 -5.08 3.89
C ASP A 10 -5.42 -4.49 2.51
N THR A 11 -5.46 -5.30 1.44
CA THR A 11 -5.06 -4.85 0.09
C THR A 11 -6.19 -4.96 -0.92
N LEU A 12 -6.29 -3.93 -1.76
CA LEU A 12 -7.14 -3.91 -2.93
C LEU A 12 -6.27 -3.90 -4.18
N LEU A 13 -6.55 -4.81 -5.11
CA LEU A 13 -5.88 -4.86 -6.39
C LEU A 13 -6.70 -4.15 -7.46
N GLY A 14 -6.09 -3.14 -8.07
CA GLY A 14 -6.61 -2.55 -9.29
C GLY A 14 -6.41 -3.43 -10.51
N ARG A 15 -6.81 -2.88 -11.65
CA ARG A 15 -6.53 -3.46 -12.97
C ARG A 15 -5.01 -3.54 -13.18
N ALA A 16 -4.56 -4.65 -13.75
CA ALA A 16 -3.19 -4.76 -14.26
C ALA A 16 -3.14 -4.14 -15.66
N GLU A 17 -2.12 -3.32 -15.91
CA GLU A 17 -1.87 -2.69 -17.20
C GLU A 17 -0.44 -3.05 -17.64
N ASP A 18 -0.32 -3.91 -18.64
CA ASP A 18 0.95 -4.48 -19.09
C ASP A 18 1.74 -5.12 -17.93
N ARG A 19 2.92 -4.56 -17.59
CA ARG A 19 3.76 -5.03 -16.47
C ARG A 19 3.43 -4.41 -15.11
N TRP A 20 2.46 -3.48 -15.06
CA TRP A 20 2.12 -2.73 -13.85
C TRP A 20 0.90 -3.31 -13.15
N GLN A 21 0.99 -3.40 -11.84
CA GLN A 21 -0.11 -3.82 -10.97
C GLN A 21 -0.44 -2.70 -9.99
N ALA A 22 -1.62 -2.08 -10.15
CA ALA A 22 -2.12 -1.13 -9.16
C ALA A 22 -2.49 -1.85 -7.86
N VAL A 23 -2.04 -1.30 -6.73
CA VAL A 23 -2.33 -1.80 -5.37
C VAL A 23 -2.71 -0.61 -4.50
N VAL A 24 -3.76 -0.77 -3.71
CA VAL A 24 -4.10 0.14 -2.60
C VAL A 24 -4.04 -0.68 -1.32
N VAL A 25 -3.52 -0.08 -0.26
CA VAL A 25 -3.44 -0.68 1.08
C VAL A 25 -3.82 0.36 2.11
N ASP A 26 -4.65 -0.02 3.07
CA ASP A 26 -4.90 0.78 4.26
C ASP A 26 -4.01 0.25 5.38
N THR A 27 -3.17 1.13 5.94
CA THR A 27 -2.24 0.77 7.02
C THR A 27 -2.53 1.59 8.27
N LEU A 28 -2.25 1.02 9.44
CA LEU A 28 -2.53 1.66 10.73
C LEU A 28 -1.70 2.92 10.97
N ASP A 29 -0.46 2.93 10.49
CA ASP A 29 0.47 4.05 10.64
C ASP A 29 1.49 4.09 9.50
N VAL A 30 2.34 5.11 9.54
CA VAL A 30 3.43 5.35 8.58
C VAL A 30 4.42 4.18 8.57
N LYS A 31 4.72 3.59 9.73
CA LYS A 31 5.67 2.49 9.82
C LYS A 31 5.13 1.26 9.10
N ALA A 32 3.87 0.92 9.31
CA ALA A 32 3.20 -0.18 8.63
C ALA A 32 3.13 0.03 7.11
N ALA A 33 2.99 1.28 6.64
CA ALA A 33 3.09 1.61 5.21
C ALA A 33 4.50 1.33 4.65
N HIS A 34 5.55 1.74 5.38
CA HIS A 34 6.94 1.45 5.00
C HIS A 34 7.24 -0.06 4.99
N ASP A 35 6.86 -0.77 6.06
CA ASP A 35 7.05 -2.23 6.15
C ASP A 35 6.32 -2.95 4.99
N PHE A 36 5.14 -2.46 4.58
CA PHE A 36 4.43 -3.00 3.43
C PHE A 36 5.13 -2.71 2.10
N HIS A 37 5.67 -1.50 1.93
CA HIS A 37 6.46 -1.12 0.75
C HIS A 37 7.69 -2.00 0.60
N GLU A 38 8.49 -2.15 1.65
CA GLU A 38 9.67 -3.02 1.65
C GLU A 38 9.31 -4.48 1.36
N TRP A 39 8.19 -4.96 1.92
CA TRP A 39 7.69 -6.28 1.62
C TRP A 39 7.34 -6.46 0.13
N LEU A 40 6.71 -5.47 -0.51
CA LEU A 40 6.42 -5.51 -1.95
C LEU A 40 7.70 -5.57 -2.78
N GLU A 41 8.69 -4.71 -2.48
CA GLU A 41 9.97 -4.69 -3.18
C GLU A 41 10.73 -6.01 -3.08
N ALA A 42 10.60 -6.72 -1.95
CA ALA A 42 11.23 -8.02 -1.74
C ALA A 42 10.52 -9.19 -2.47
N LEU A 43 9.36 -8.98 -3.09
CA LEU A 43 8.64 -10.07 -3.77
C LEU A 43 9.35 -10.49 -5.07
N PRO A 44 9.53 -11.81 -5.30
CA PRO A 44 10.07 -12.29 -6.57
C PRO A 44 9.20 -11.83 -7.76
N GLY A 45 9.84 -11.16 -8.72
CA GLY A 45 9.21 -10.60 -9.92
C GLY A 45 8.74 -9.15 -9.79
N VAL A 46 8.91 -8.52 -8.61
CA VAL A 46 8.81 -7.05 -8.48
C VAL A 46 10.17 -6.46 -8.81
N GLU A 47 10.24 -5.67 -9.88
CA GLU A 47 11.45 -4.91 -10.23
C GLU A 47 11.44 -3.51 -9.61
N GLN A 48 10.25 -2.94 -9.41
CA GLN A 48 10.06 -1.60 -8.88
C GLN A 48 8.71 -1.48 -8.18
N VAL A 49 8.66 -0.70 -7.11
CA VAL A 49 7.43 -0.21 -6.48
C VAL A 49 7.45 1.32 -6.57
N ASP A 50 6.35 1.91 -6.99
CA ASP A 50 6.20 3.37 -7.07
C ASP A 50 4.96 3.80 -6.29
N VAL A 51 5.13 4.80 -5.42
CA VAL A 51 4.09 5.30 -4.52
C VAL A 51 3.53 6.58 -5.12
N ILE A 52 2.34 6.47 -5.70
CA ILE A 52 1.70 7.60 -6.40
C ILE A 52 0.88 8.51 -5.47
N TYR A 53 0.47 8.00 -4.31
CA TYR A 53 -0.34 8.72 -3.34
C TYR A 53 -0.17 8.13 -1.94
N VAL A 54 -0.08 9.01 -0.94
CA VAL A 54 -0.16 8.67 0.48
C VAL A 54 -1.13 9.66 1.12
N GLY A 55 -2.16 9.14 1.77
CA GLY A 55 -3.08 9.91 2.60
C GLY A 55 -2.85 9.57 4.06
N PHE A 56 -2.89 10.59 4.92
CA PHE A 56 -2.96 10.41 6.36
C PHE A 56 -4.31 10.95 6.81
N ASP A 57 -5.07 10.17 7.56
CA ASP A 57 -6.20 10.72 8.29
C ASP A 57 -5.63 11.64 9.39
N GLU A 58 -5.60 12.94 9.11
CA GLU A 58 -5.45 13.94 10.17
C GLU A 58 -6.68 13.81 11.07
N TYR A 59 -6.49 13.30 12.28
CA TYR A 59 -7.47 13.53 13.34
C TYR A 59 -7.63 15.04 13.46
N PRO A 60 -8.83 15.61 13.25
CA PRO A 60 -9.04 17.02 13.51
C PRO A 60 -8.69 17.25 14.98
N HIS A 61 -7.71 18.13 15.23
CA HIS A 61 -7.45 18.64 16.56
C HIS A 61 -8.79 18.99 17.17
N THR A 62 -9.21 18.22 18.18
CA THR A 62 -10.37 18.56 18.98
C THR A 62 -10.03 19.88 19.64
N ASN A 63 -10.59 20.97 19.11
CA ASN A 63 -10.70 22.22 19.83
C ASN A 63 -11.48 21.92 21.11
N ALA A 64 -10.81 22.09 22.25
CA ALA A 64 -11.47 22.17 23.54
C ALA A 64 -10.60 22.99 24.50
N PRO A 65 -11.23 23.81 25.34
CA PRO A 65 -12.06 24.99 25.06
C PRO A 65 -11.26 26.31 25.05
#